data_AF-A0AAV9JVP7-F1
#
_entry.id   AF-A0AAV9JVP7-F1
#
_cell.length_a   1.000
_cell.length_b   1.000
_cell.length_c   1.000
_cell.angle_alpha   90.00
_cell.angle_beta   90.00
_cell.angle_gamma   90.00
#
_symmetry.space_group_name_H-M   'P 1'
#
loop_
_entity.id
_entity.type
_entity.pdbx_description
1 polymer ?
#
loop_
_entity_poly.entity_id
_entity_poly.type
_entity_poly.pdbx_seq_one_letter_code
_entity_poly.pdbx_strand_id
1 'polypeptide(L)'
;MAQETILAMYEVQKLNVLSSTQISSRTKAIISHLTGDRGTGEKPVIVSIKARAMVAGKLVSIIEIAKRELAAKGVNCFQYTALTSELVDIPRKAKRTTKDGQSILPEAREDDSEDGFETMGAPNGATKQRNMPVMTVHLSRTPVRELKARYGEQA
;
A
#
# COMPACT_ATOMS: atom_id res chain seq x y z
N MET A 1 -12.85 13.13 -13.03
CA MET A 1 -12.09 14.33 -13.46
C MET A 1 -10.57 14.14 -13.34
N ALA A 2 -9.92 14.28 -12.18
CA ALA A 2 -8.43 14.22 -12.13
C ALA A 2 -7.79 12.88 -12.53
N GLN A 3 -8.43 11.74 -12.20
CA GLN A 3 -7.94 10.41 -12.62
C GLN A 3 -8.05 10.20 -14.14
N GLU A 4 -9.06 10.78 -14.78
CA GLU A 4 -9.24 10.68 -16.24
C GLU A 4 -8.17 11.51 -16.97
N THR A 5 -7.83 12.69 -16.45
CA THR A 5 -6.73 13.52 -16.96
C THR A 5 -5.39 12.79 -16.88
N ILE A 6 -5.11 12.12 -15.76
CA ILE A 6 -3.86 11.36 -15.58
C ILE A 6 -3.80 10.19 -16.58
N LEU A 7 -4.88 9.44 -16.77
CA LEU A 7 -4.92 8.34 -17.75
C LEU A 7 -4.85 8.82 -19.21
N ALA A 8 -5.32 10.04 -19.48
CA ALA A 8 -5.20 10.65 -20.80
C ALA A 8 -3.76 11.03 -21.13
N MET A 9 -3.01 11.60 -20.19
CA MET A 9 -1.67 12.15 -20.41
C MET A 9 -0.53 11.17 -20.12
N TYR A 10 -0.75 10.21 -19.22
CA TYR A 10 0.27 9.31 -18.71
C TYR A 10 -0.13 7.84 -18.90
N GLU A 11 0.88 6.99 -19.04
CA GLU A 11 0.68 5.55 -18.96
C GLU A 11 0.84 5.10 -17.50
N VAL A 12 -0.24 4.61 -16.91
CA VAL A 12 -0.25 4.21 -15.49
C VAL A 12 -0.12 2.70 -15.33
N GLN A 13 1.01 2.27 -14.80
CA GLN A 13 1.30 0.88 -14.44
C GLN A 13 0.93 0.63 -12.98
N LYS A 14 -0.05 -0.24 -12.73
CA LYS A 14 -0.56 -0.52 -11.37
C LYS A 14 0.06 -1.79 -10.80
N LEU A 15 0.65 -1.69 -9.62
CA LEU A 15 1.23 -2.80 -8.89
C LEU A 15 0.63 -2.90 -7.48
N ASN A 16 0.61 -4.12 -6.94
CA ASN A 16 0.16 -4.39 -5.58
C ASN A 16 1.28 -5.08 -4.78
N VAL A 17 1.35 -4.75 -3.50
CA VAL A 17 2.22 -5.42 -2.52
C VAL A 17 1.36 -6.18 -1.53
N LEU A 18 1.60 -7.48 -1.46
CA LEU A 18 1.01 -8.42 -0.52
C LEU A 18 2.07 -8.97 0.44
N SER A 19 1.64 -9.71 1.46
CA SER A 19 2.55 -10.35 2.42
C SER A 19 3.46 -11.39 1.75
N SER A 20 3.00 -12.04 0.69
CA SER A 20 3.76 -12.99 -0.13
C SER A 20 4.64 -12.34 -1.20
N THR A 21 4.45 -11.04 -1.47
CA THR A 21 5.22 -10.34 -2.51
C THR A 21 6.69 -10.27 -2.14
N GLN A 22 7.55 -10.70 -3.05
CA GLN A 22 9.01 -10.59 -2.93
C GLN A 22 9.45 -9.16 -3.24
N ILE A 23 10.31 -8.59 -2.39
CA ILE A 23 10.81 -7.23 -2.53
C ILE A 23 11.52 -7.08 -3.88
N SER A 24 12.47 -7.97 -4.16
CA SER A 24 13.28 -7.95 -5.39
C SER A 24 12.44 -7.99 -6.67
N SER A 25 11.38 -8.80 -6.70
CA SER A 25 10.48 -8.90 -7.86
C SER A 25 9.79 -7.58 -8.15
N ARG A 26 9.28 -6.87 -7.13
CA ARG A 26 8.63 -5.58 -7.34
C ARG A 26 9.60 -4.46 -7.62
N THR A 27 10.75 -4.43 -6.95
CA THR A 27 11.82 -3.48 -7.27
C THR A 27 12.23 -3.56 -8.73
N LYS A 28 12.50 -4.78 -9.24
CA LYS A 28 12.85 -5.00 -10.66
C LYS A 28 11.73 -4.56 -11.61
N ALA A 29 10.47 -4.87 -11.28
CA ALA A 29 9.32 -4.45 -12.09
C ALA A 29 9.21 -2.91 -12.17
N ILE A 30 9.36 -2.20 -11.04
CA ILE A 30 9.31 -0.74 -11.00
C ILE A 30 10.38 -0.14 -11.90
N ILE A 31 11.62 -0.60 -11.75
CA ILE A 31 12.74 -0.11 -12.53
C ILE A 31 12.52 -0.40 -14.01
N SER A 32 12.11 -1.62 -14.36
CA SER A 32 11.84 -2.00 -15.76
C SER A 32 10.75 -1.13 -16.40
N HIS A 33 9.71 -0.76 -15.66
CA HIS A 33 8.65 0.11 -16.20
C HIS A 33 9.13 1.55 -16.37
N LEU A 34 9.97 2.06 -15.46
CA LEU A 34 10.46 3.44 -15.52
C LEU A 34 11.62 3.61 -16.53
N THR A 35 12.51 2.61 -16.65
CA THR A 35 13.68 2.65 -17.54
C THR A 35 13.49 1.90 -18.84
N GLY A 36 12.32 1.32 -19.09
CA GLY A 36 12.02 0.67 -20.37
C GLY A 36 12.22 1.64 -21.53
N ASP A 37 12.81 1.14 -22.62
CA ASP A 37 13.01 1.95 -23.82
C ASP A 37 11.64 2.28 -24.42
N ARG A 38 11.43 3.56 -24.72
CA ARG A 38 10.15 4.08 -25.17
C ARG A 38 10.34 4.86 -26.45
N GLY A 39 9.51 4.55 -27.45
CA GLY A 39 9.53 5.25 -28.72
C GLY A 39 9.34 6.76 -28.54
N THR A 40 9.93 7.53 -29.44
CA THR A 40 9.74 8.98 -29.48
C THR A 40 8.25 9.31 -29.67
N GLY A 41 7.62 9.89 -28.64
CA GLY A 41 6.20 10.27 -28.65
C GLY A 41 5.29 9.44 -27.73
N GLU A 42 5.82 8.46 -27.01
CA GLU A 42 5.05 7.71 -26.01
C GLU A 42 4.75 8.53 -24.75
N LYS A 43 3.61 8.23 -24.11
CA LYS A 43 3.19 8.88 -22.85
C LYS A 43 4.21 8.59 -21.73
N PRO A 44 4.50 9.56 -20.84
CA PRO A 44 5.36 9.29 -19.69
C PRO A 44 4.73 8.27 -18.75
N VAL A 45 5.56 7.46 -18.09
CA VAL A 45 5.11 6.40 -17.18
C VAL A 45 4.88 6.94 -15.77
N ILE A 46 3.80 6.46 -15.17
CA ILE A 46 3.59 6.52 -13.74
C ILE A 46 3.43 5.09 -13.22
N VAL A 47 4.30 4.67 -12.31
CA VAL A 47 4.14 3.39 -11.60
C VAL A 47 3.42 3.65 -10.29
N SER A 48 2.20 3.14 -10.17
CA SER A 48 1.35 3.25 -8.99
C SER A 48 1.39 1.95 -8.20
N ILE A 49 2.00 1.94 -7.02
CA ILE A 49 2.08 0.75 -6.17
C ILE A 49 1.26 0.96 -4.90
N LYS A 50 0.35 0.03 -4.60
CA LYS A 50 -0.48 0.09 -3.39
C LYS A 50 -0.24 -1.07 -2.42
N ALA A 51 -0.43 -0.79 -1.13
CA ALA A 51 -0.28 -1.74 -0.03
C ALA A 51 -1.23 -1.41 1.12
N ARG A 52 -1.83 -2.45 1.73
CA ARG A 52 -2.60 -2.32 2.98
C ARG A 52 -1.66 -2.13 4.18
N ALA A 53 -2.18 -1.60 5.29
CA ALA A 53 -1.42 -1.27 6.50
C ALA A 53 -0.39 -2.33 6.93
N MET A 54 -0.78 -3.61 7.01
CA MET A 54 0.11 -4.70 7.46
C MET A 54 1.35 -4.92 6.58
N VAL A 55 1.31 -4.46 5.32
CA VAL A 55 2.37 -4.65 4.33
C VAL A 55 2.92 -3.31 3.81
N ALA A 56 2.50 -2.19 4.42
CA ALA A 56 2.96 -0.84 4.12
C ALA A 56 4.47 -0.69 4.32
N GLY A 57 5.04 -1.26 5.39
CA GLY A 57 6.50 -1.23 5.62
C GLY A 57 7.27 -1.87 4.46
N LYS A 58 6.78 -3.01 3.94
CA LYS A 58 7.39 -3.67 2.77
C LYS A 58 7.30 -2.79 1.52
N LEU A 59 6.17 -2.11 1.31
CA LEU A 59 6.02 -1.16 0.21
C LEU A 59 7.09 -0.06 0.28
N VAL A 60 7.28 0.56 1.44
CA VAL A 60 8.33 1.58 1.62
C VAL A 60 9.71 1.01 1.27
N SER A 61 10.05 -0.19 1.78
CA SER A 61 11.32 -0.83 1.43
C SER A 61 11.51 -1.03 -0.07
N ILE A 62 10.48 -1.49 -0.78
CA ILE A 62 10.51 -1.66 -2.24
C ILE A 62 10.78 -0.32 -2.94
N ILE A 63 10.08 0.74 -2.55
CA ILE A 63 10.22 2.08 -3.13
C ILE A 63 11.63 2.64 -2.89
N GLU A 64 12.14 2.57 -1.66
CA GLU A 64 13.45 3.10 -1.31
C GLU A 64 14.61 2.34 -1.97
N ILE A 65 14.47 1.02 -2.16
CA ILE A 65 15.45 0.26 -2.95
C ILE A 65 15.39 0.69 -4.42
N ALA A 66 14.18 0.80 -5.00
CA ALA A 66 14.03 1.20 -6.39
C ALA A 66 14.59 2.62 -6.65
N LYS A 67 14.33 3.58 -5.75
CA LYS A 67 14.90 4.94 -5.86
C LYS A 67 16.43 4.94 -5.82
N ARG A 68 17.04 4.17 -4.91
CA ARG A 68 18.51 4.05 -4.85
C ARG A 68 19.09 3.47 -6.14
N GLU A 69 18.46 2.44 -6.71
CA GLU A 69 18.91 1.86 -7.97
C GLU A 69 18.71 2.80 -9.17
N LEU A 70 17.63 3.59 -9.20
CA LEU A 70 17.40 4.59 -10.24
C LEU A 70 18.40 5.75 -10.14
N ALA A 71 18.66 6.24 -8.93
CA ALA A 71 19.65 7.28 -8.66
C ALA A 71 21.06 6.82 -9.08
N ALA A 72 21.43 5.56 -8.80
CA ALA A 72 22.70 4.99 -9.25
C ALA A 72 22.83 4.94 -10.79
N LYS A 73 21.71 4.91 -11.52
CA LYS A 73 21.66 4.99 -12.99
C LYS A 73 21.55 6.43 -13.52
N GLY A 74 21.60 7.44 -12.65
CA GLY A 74 21.41 8.85 -13.03
C GLY A 74 19.97 9.19 -13.45
N VAL A 75 19.00 8.35 -13.09
CA VAL A 75 17.58 8.55 -13.44
C VAL A 75 16.87 9.25 -12.29
N ASN A 76 16.35 10.45 -12.55
CA ASN A 76 15.51 11.17 -11.60
C ASN A 76 14.21 10.40 -11.33
N CYS A 77 13.74 10.46 -10.08
CA CYS A 77 12.52 9.78 -9.65
C CYS A 77 11.73 10.71 -8.72
N PHE A 78 10.52 11.07 -9.13
CA PHE A 78 9.58 11.88 -8.36
C PHE A 78 8.55 10.96 -7.71
N GLN A 79 8.32 11.15 -6.42
CA GLN A 79 7.40 10.35 -5.61
C GLN A 79 6.21 11.18 -5.14
N TYR A 80 5.02 10.58 -5.24
CA TYR A 80 3.76 11.14 -4.75
C TYR A 80 3.05 10.08 -3.89
N THR A 81 2.82 10.38 -2.61
CA THR A 81 2.25 9.41 -1.65
C THR A 81 0.82 9.76 -1.30
N ALA A 82 -0.09 8.82 -1.51
CA ALA A 82 -1.51 8.93 -1.18
C ALA A 82 -1.88 7.95 -0.05
N LEU A 83 -2.67 8.41 0.91
CA LEU A 83 -3.28 7.59 1.95
C LEU A 83 -4.79 7.55 1.78
N THR A 84 -5.36 6.35 1.84
CA THR A 84 -6.78 6.07 1.74
C THR A 84 -7.17 5.00 2.75
N SER A 85 -8.45 4.70 2.89
CA SER A 85 -8.95 3.60 3.71
C SER A 85 -9.88 2.70 2.90
N GLU A 86 -9.77 1.39 3.08
CA GLU A 86 -10.71 0.40 2.54
C GLU A 86 -11.41 -0.31 3.71
N LEU A 87 -12.74 -0.48 3.62
CA LEU A 87 -13.49 -1.31 4.57
C LEU A 87 -13.14 -2.78 4.35
N VAL A 88 -12.74 -3.47 5.42
CA VAL A 88 -12.38 -4.88 5.39
C VAL A 88 -13.16 -5.63 6.46
N ASP A 89 -13.73 -6.76 6.08
CA ASP A 89 -14.33 -7.72 7.00
C ASP A 89 -13.22 -8.55 7.67
N ILE A 90 -13.12 -8.44 8.99
CA ILE A 90 -12.18 -9.20 9.80
C ILE A 90 -12.97 -10.26 10.59
N PRO A 91 -12.58 -11.54 10.54
CA PRO A 91 -13.23 -12.56 11.35
C PRO A 91 -13.10 -12.22 12.84
N ARG A 92 -14.21 -12.29 13.58
CA ARG A 92 -14.19 -12.12 15.04
C ARG A 92 -13.44 -13.32 15.64
N LYS A 93 -12.40 -13.07 16.44
CA LYS A 93 -11.68 -14.15 17.14
C LYS A 93 -12.66 -14.81 18.14
N ALA A 94 -12.93 -16.10 17.97
CA ALA A 94 -13.64 -16.86 18.98
C ALA A 94 -12.77 -16.95 20.24
N LYS A 95 -13.28 -16.49 21.39
CA LYS A 95 -12.62 -16.64 22.68
C LYS A 95 -12.51 -18.15 22.97
N ARG A 96 -11.31 -18.71 22.86
CA ARG A 96 -11.06 -20.11 23.26
C ARG A 96 -11.06 -20.16 24.78
N THR A 97 -12.18 -20.53 25.38
CA THR A 97 -12.25 -20.91 26.79
C THR A 97 -11.70 -22.32 26.94
N THR A 98 -10.57 -22.48 27.62
CA THR A 98 -10.12 -23.77 28.16
C THR A 98 -11.04 -24.18 29.31
N LYS A 99 -11.19 -25.48 29.55
CA LYS A 99 -12.09 -26.06 30.58
C LYS A 99 -11.70 -25.71 32.03
N ASP A 100 -10.54 -25.10 32.25
CA ASP A 100 -10.00 -24.83 33.60
C ASP A 100 -9.99 -23.34 33.97
N GLY A 101 -10.75 -22.48 33.28
CA GLY A 101 -10.96 -21.08 33.68
C GLY A 101 -9.72 -20.17 33.58
N GLN A 102 -8.56 -20.68 33.17
CA GLN A 102 -7.36 -19.90 32.91
C GLN A 102 -7.26 -19.54 31.43
N SER A 103 -7.46 -18.25 31.12
CA SER A 103 -7.23 -17.71 29.78
C SER A 103 -5.74 -17.76 29.45
N ILE A 104 -5.32 -18.71 28.61
CA ILE A 104 -4.00 -18.66 28.00
C ILE A 104 -4.08 -17.65 26.85
N LEU A 105 -3.47 -16.48 27.05
CA LEU A 105 -3.25 -15.49 26.00
C LEU A 105 -2.34 -16.10 24.93
N PRO A 106 -2.78 -16.25 23.66
CA PRO A 106 -1.83 -16.38 22.57
C PRO A 106 -1.19 -15.01 22.37
N GLU A 107 0.14 -14.95 22.34
CA GLU A 107 0.93 -13.77 21.98
C GLU A 107 0.55 -13.27 20.57
N ALA A 108 -0.50 -12.44 20.51
CA ALA A 108 -1.00 -11.84 19.30
C ALA A 108 -1.13 -10.35 19.55
N ARG A 109 -0.01 -9.66 19.26
CA ARG A 109 0.11 -8.26 18.83
C ARG A 109 -1.01 -7.34 19.29
N GLU A 110 -0.66 -6.44 20.21
CA GLU A 110 -1.46 -5.29 20.63
C GLU A 110 -2.17 -4.64 19.45
N ASP A 111 -3.47 -4.92 19.34
CA ASP A 111 -4.36 -4.17 18.47
C ASP A 111 -5.70 -4.14 19.19
N ASP A 112 -5.85 -3.06 19.97
CA ASP A 112 -7.02 -2.62 20.72
C ASP A 112 -7.67 -3.66 21.64
N SER A 113 -7.21 -3.66 22.88
CA SER A 113 -7.81 -4.36 24.02
C SER A 113 -9.20 -3.78 24.37
N GLU A 114 -10.21 -4.02 23.52
CA GLU A 114 -11.64 -3.83 23.85
C GLU A 114 -12.13 -4.88 24.89
N ASP A 115 -11.25 -5.76 25.40
CA ASP A 115 -11.58 -6.85 26.35
C ASP A 115 -11.84 -6.35 27.79
N GLY A 116 -11.91 -5.03 28.00
CA GLY A 116 -12.17 -4.39 29.30
C GLY A 116 -13.63 -3.98 29.55
N PHE A 117 -14.53 -4.19 28.60
CA PHE A 117 -15.95 -3.81 28.72
C PHE A 117 -16.89 -5.00 28.48
N GLU A 118 -18.01 -5.02 29.18
CA GLU A 118 -19.12 -5.95 28.90
C GLU A 118 -19.70 -5.67 27.51
N THR A 119 -19.70 -6.67 26.63
CA THR A 119 -20.30 -6.57 25.29
C THR A 119 -21.83 -6.47 25.42
N MET A 120 -22.41 -5.32 25.07
CA MET A 120 -23.86 -5.20 24.96
C MET A 120 -24.37 -5.98 23.74
N GLY A 121 -25.05 -7.11 24.01
CA GLY A 121 -25.79 -7.88 23.01
C GLY A 121 -24.97 -8.92 22.25
N ALA A 122 -25.69 -9.88 21.64
CA ALA A 122 -25.08 -10.90 20.80
C ALA A 122 -24.45 -10.26 19.55
N PRO A 123 -23.23 -10.67 19.14
CA PRO A 123 -22.58 -10.10 17.98
C PRO A 123 -23.42 -10.38 16.71
N ASN A 124 -23.79 -9.32 16.00
CA ASN A 124 -24.41 -9.42 14.68
C ASN A 124 -23.36 -9.94 13.67
N GLY A 125 -23.26 -11.27 13.51
CA GLY A 125 -22.48 -11.94 12.46
C GLY A 125 -21.07 -12.41 12.83
N ALA A 126 -20.46 -13.17 11.91
CA ALA A 126 -19.13 -13.78 12.10
C ALA A 126 -17.95 -12.81 11.91
N THR A 127 -18.19 -11.63 11.34
CA THR A 127 -17.15 -10.66 10.96
C THR A 127 -17.39 -9.28 11.59
N LYS A 128 -16.31 -8.55 11.89
CA LYS A 128 -16.28 -7.13 12.28
C LYS A 128 -15.76 -6.34 11.08
N GLN A 129 -16.49 -5.31 10.66
CA GLN A 129 -16.00 -4.37 9.65
C GLN A 129 -15.01 -3.40 10.28
N ARG A 130 -13.85 -3.21 9.63
CA ARG A 130 -12.83 -2.25 10.05
C ARG A 130 -12.34 -1.43 8.86
N ASN A 131 -12.15 -0.14 9.07
CA ASN A 131 -11.44 0.71 8.13
C ASN A 131 -9.94 0.36 8.17
N MET A 132 -9.43 -0.21 7.08
CA MET A 132 -8.03 -0.55 6.92
C MET A 132 -7.30 0.51 6.09
N PRO A 133 -6.25 1.15 6.63
CA PRO A 133 -5.44 2.09 5.86
C PRO A 133 -4.78 1.42 4.65
N VAL A 134 -4.76 2.15 3.53
CA VAL A 134 -4.12 1.77 2.27
C VAL A 134 -3.23 2.90 1.81
N MET A 135 -1.94 2.60 1.68
CA MET A 135 -0.94 3.50 1.14
C MET A 135 -0.73 3.19 -0.33
N THR A 136 -0.76 4.24 -1.16
CA THR A 136 -0.41 4.18 -2.58
C THR A 136 0.72 5.15 -2.85
N VAL A 137 1.77 4.67 -3.51
CA VAL A 137 2.90 5.50 -3.93
C VAL A 137 2.94 5.52 -5.45
N HIS A 138 2.99 6.71 -6.03
CA HIS A 138 3.18 6.94 -7.45
C HIS A 138 4.62 7.37 -7.70
N LEU A 139 5.30 6.71 -8.64
CA LEU A 139 6.65 7.05 -9.08
C LEU A 139 6.63 7.45 -10.55
N SER A 140 7.36 8.52 -10.89
CA SER A 140 7.58 8.93 -12.27
C SER A 140 8.98 9.49 -12.47
N ARG A 141 9.49 9.44 -13.71
CA ARG A 141 10.77 10.07 -14.08
C ARG A 141 10.66 11.56 -14.34
N THR A 142 9.45 12.04 -14.56
CA THR A 142 9.13 13.44 -14.84
C THR A 142 8.16 13.97 -13.78
N PRO A 143 8.23 15.25 -13.43
CA PRO A 143 7.30 15.82 -12.46
C PRO A 143 5.87 15.79 -13.02
N VAL A 144 4.92 15.33 -12.21
CA VAL A 144 3.49 15.22 -12.55
C VAL A 144 2.71 16.26 -11.77
N ARG A 145 2.20 17.28 -12.45
CA ARG A 145 1.57 18.45 -11.81
C ARG A 145 0.31 18.09 -11.05
N GLU A 146 -0.50 17.20 -11.60
CA GLU A 146 -1.78 16.75 -11.06
C GLU A 146 -1.57 15.97 -9.75
N LEU A 147 -0.54 15.13 -9.70
CA LEU A 147 -0.17 14.38 -8.50
C LEU A 147 0.48 15.27 -7.45
N LYS A 148 1.36 16.20 -7.87
CA LYS A 148 1.98 17.20 -7.00
C LYS A 148 0.95 18.06 -6.28
N ALA A 149 -0.04 18.56 -7.02
CA ALA A 149 -1.10 19.40 -6.46
C ALA A 149 -1.97 18.67 -5.44
N ARG A 150 -2.15 17.35 -5.59
CA ARG A 150 -3.05 16.55 -4.75
C ARG A 150 -2.36 15.91 -3.55
N TYR A 151 -1.13 15.45 -3.72
CA TYR A 151 -0.44 14.60 -2.75
C TYR A 151 0.88 15.20 -2.24
N GLY A 152 1.29 16.36 -2.76
CA GLY A 152 2.65 16.88 -2.56
C GLY A 152 3.66 16.09 -3.37
N GLU A 153 4.93 16.53 -3.36
CA GLU A 153 6.02 15.89 -4.10
C GLU A 153 7.20 15.64 -3.17
N GLN A 154 7.78 14.45 -3.27
CA GLN A 154 9.05 14.09 -2.65
C GLN A 154 10.03 13.73 -3.79
N ALA A 155 11.18 14.40 -3.83
CA ALA A 155 12.25 14.19 -4.80
C ALA A 155 13.54 13.79 -4.07
#